data_AF-A0A5E6MGC8-F1
#
_entry.id   AF-A0A5E6MGC8-F1
#
_cell.length_a   1.000
_cell.length_b   1.000
_cell.length_c   1.000
_cell.angle_alpha   90.00
_cell.angle_beta   90.00
_cell.angle_gamma   90.00
#
_symmetry.space_group_name_H-M   'P 1'
#
loop_
_entity.id
_entity.type
_entity.pdbx_description
1 polymer ?
#
loop_
_entity_poly.entity_id
_entity_poly.type
_entity_poly.pdbx_seq_one_letter_code
_entity_poly.pdbx_strand_id
1 'polypeptide(L)'
;MARLLLVSLPLLLFVGCSAEQKATAAEERIADYRRHPSESTKRAAEEALADLDEAIRRREQATLKGNQTPKETAALAKLELKRAQLSLEFAKAKVDAFANGVQKAFGDKP
;
A
#
# COMPACT_ATOMS: atom_id res chain seq x y z
N MET A 1 -33.96 24.78 23.12
CA MET A 1 -32.50 24.92 23.28
C MET A 1 -31.94 23.50 23.43
N ALA A 2 -31.56 22.84 22.33
CA ALA A 2 -30.16 22.70 21.88
C ALA A 2 -29.34 21.86 22.89
N ARG A 3 -28.76 20.70 22.59
CA ARG A 3 -28.30 20.08 21.34
C ARG A 3 -28.14 18.56 21.54
N LEU A 4 -28.47 17.81 20.49
CA LEU A 4 -27.99 16.45 20.21
C LEU A 4 -26.48 16.33 20.49
N LEU A 5 -26.08 15.29 21.21
CA LEU A 5 -24.86 14.54 20.89
C LEU A 5 -25.23 13.06 20.85
N LEU A 6 -25.82 12.68 19.73
CA LEU A 6 -25.67 11.34 19.18
C LEU A 6 -24.16 11.08 19.09
N VAL A 7 -23.61 10.37 20.07
CA VAL A 7 -22.37 9.61 19.86
C VAL A 7 -22.77 8.40 19.01
N SER A 8 -23.14 8.70 17.76
CA SER A 8 -23.08 7.76 16.67
C SER A 8 -21.58 7.52 16.45
N LEU A 9 -21.03 6.56 17.18
CA LEU A 9 -19.89 5.81 16.70
C LEU A 9 -20.44 4.52 16.07
N PRO A 10 -21.14 4.57 14.91
CA PRO A 10 -21.40 3.35 14.22
C PRO A 10 -20.09 2.96 13.56
N LEU A 11 -19.70 1.71 13.78
CA LEU A 11 -19.20 0.92 12.67
C LEU A 11 -17.82 1.35 12.13
N LEU A 12 -16.77 1.14 12.95
CA LEU A 12 -15.54 0.51 12.42
C LEU A 12 -15.92 -0.90 12.00
N LEU A 13 -16.61 -0.95 10.86
CA LEU A 13 -16.98 -2.14 10.13
C LEU A 13 -15.73 -2.98 9.92
N PHE A 14 -15.75 -4.14 10.56
CA PHE A 14 -15.03 -5.35 10.18
C PHE A 14 -15.46 -5.80 8.76
N VAL A 15 -15.33 -4.93 7.78
CA VAL A 15 -15.49 -5.23 6.34
C VAL A 15 -14.09 -5.12 5.80
N GLY A 16 -13.48 -6.29 5.56
CA GLY A 16 -12.10 -6.37 5.09
C GLY A 16 -11.87 -5.40 3.94
N CYS A 17 -10.91 -4.48 4.12
CA CYS A 17 -10.51 -3.58 3.05
C CYS A 17 -10.25 -4.40 1.79
N SER A 18 -10.88 -4.01 0.68
CA SER A 18 -10.71 -4.72 -0.58
C SER A 18 -9.23 -4.67 -1.00
N ALA A 19 -8.79 -5.62 -1.82
CA ALA A 19 -7.41 -5.63 -2.32
C ALA A 19 -7.08 -4.32 -3.09
N GLU A 20 -8.08 -3.70 -3.72
CA GLU A 20 -7.97 -2.39 -4.36
C GLU A 20 -7.69 -1.27 -3.34
N GLN A 21 -8.40 -1.24 -2.21
CA GLN A 21 -8.15 -0.24 -1.14
C GLN A 21 -6.75 -0.42 -0.54
N LYS A 22 -6.30 -1.65 -0.36
CA LYS A 22 -4.94 -1.95 0.09
C LYS A 22 -3.88 -1.53 -0.93
N ALA A 23 -4.17 -1.63 -2.22
CA ALA A 23 -3.29 -1.12 -3.27
C ALA A 23 -3.17 0.41 -3.23
N THR A 24 -4.29 1.12 -3.03
CA THR A 24 -4.27 2.58 -2.85
C THR A 24 -3.52 2.97 -1.58
N ALA A 25 -3.73 2.28 -0.46
CA ALA A 25 -3.00 2.54 0.78
C ALA A 25 -1.49 2.33 0.60
N ALA A 26 -1.05 1.26 -0.07
CA ALA A 26 0.35 1.02 -0.38
C ALA A 26 0.95 2.14 -1.26
N GLU A 27 0.20 2.61 -2.27
CA GLU A 27 0.60 3.74 -3.11
C GLU A 27 0.82 5.02 -2.29
N GLU A 28 -0.11 5.34 -1.39
CA GLU A 28 0.00 6.50 -0.49
C GLU A 28 1.22 6.40 0.42
N ARG A 29 1.47 5.22 1.03
CA ARG A 29 2.62 5.02 1.92
C ARG A 29 3.95 5.10 1.16
N ILE A 30 4.01 4.59 -0.07
CA ILE A 30 5.20 4.73 -0.93
C ILE A 30 5.42 6.19 -1.30
N ALA A 31 4.35 6.93 -1.62
CA ALA A 31 4.44 8.36 -1.89
C ALA A 31 4.94 9.13 -0.65
N ASP A 32 4.48 8.77 0.55
CA ASP A 32 4.96 9.38 1.79
C ASP A 32 6.43 9.10 2.06
N TYR A 33 6.90 7.86 1.82
CA TYR A 33 8.32 7.54 1.88
C TYR A 33 9.15 8.34 0.87
N ARG A 34 8.65 8.53 -0.35
CA ARG A 34 9.32 9.35 -1.38
C ARG A 34 9.46 10.82 -0.95
N ARG A 35 8.44 11.39 -0.32
CA ARG A 35 8.46 12.79 0.16
C ARG A 35 9.34 12.93 1.40
N HIS A 36 9.29 11.97 2.31
CA HIS A 36 9.98 12.01 3.60
C HIS A 36 10.68 10.66 3.89
N PRO A 37 11.86 10.42 3.29
CA PRO A 37 12.57 9.16 3.51
C PRO A 37 13.02 9.02 4.96
N SER A 38 12.45 8.07 5.68
CA SER A 38 12.79 7.74 7.07
C SER A 38 12.53 6.26 7.34
N GLU A 39 13.06 5.72 8.44
CA GLU A 39 12.76 4.34 8.84
C GLU A 39 11.26 4.13 9.12
N SER A 40 10.58 5.13 9.67
CA SER A 40 9.14 5.04 9.96
C SER A 40 8.31 4.97 8.68
N THR A 41 8.57 5.85 7.71
CA THR A 41 7.85 5.86 6.43
C THR A 41 8.20 4.66 5.57
N LYS A 42 9.44 4.16 5.67
CA LYS A 42 9.86 2.90 5.03
C LYS A 42 9.07 1.71 5.56
N ARG A 43 9.00 1.55 6.89
CA ARG A 43 8.23 0.46 7.53
C ARG A 43 6.75 0.53 7.18
N ALA A 44 6.15 1.73 7.18
CA ALA A 44 4.75 1.90 6.80
C ALA A 44 4.48 1.49 5.35
N ALA A 45 5.41 1.76 4.42
CA ALA A 45 5.31 1.31 3.04
C ALA A 45 5.49 -0.21 2.90
N GLU A 46 6.42 -0.81 3.65
CA GLU A 46 6.64 -2.26 3.69
C GLU A 46 5.42 -3.00 4.24
N GLU A 47 4.83 -2.51 5.33
CA GLU A 47 3.62 -3.07 5.94
C GLU A 47 2.42 -2.98 4.98
N ALA A 48 2.23 -1.85 4.31
CA ALA A 48 1.14 -1.68 3.36
C ALA A 48 1.29 -2.59 2.12
N LEU A 49 2.52 -2.82 1.64
CA LEU A 49 2.79 -3.80 0.58
C LEU A 49 2.53 -5.23 1.05
N ALA A 50 2.93 -5.59 2.28
CA ALA A 50 2.66 -6.91 2.85
C ALA A 50 1.14 -7.15 3.02
N ASP A 51 0.41 -6.12 3.43
CA ASP A 51 -1.06 -6.17 3.52
C ASP A 51 -1.72 -6.39 2.16
N LEU A 52 -1.22 -5.73 1.11
CA LEU A 52 -1.67 -5.94 -0.26
C LEU A 52 -1.39 -7.37 -0.74
N ASP A 53 -0.19 -7.89 -0.49
CA ASP A 53 0.20 -9.25 -0.84
C ASP A 53 -0.72 -10.28 -0.20
N GLU A 54 -1.02 -10.12 1.09
CA GLU A 54 -1.95 -11.00 1.80
C GLU A 54 -3.37 -10.91 1.24
N ALA A 55 -3.82 -9.73 0.81
CA ALA A 55 -5.14 -9.57 0.21
C ALA A 55 -5.23 -10.18 -1.20
N ILE A 56 -4.19 -10.06 -2.01
CA ILE A 56 -4.07 -10.73 -3.30
C ILE A 56 -4.10 -12.24 -3.11
N ARG A 57 -3.29 -12.78 -2.19
CA ARG A 57 -3.26 -14.21 -1.86
C ARG A 57 -4.62 -14.75 -1.41
N ARG A 58 -5.36 -13.99 -0.58
CA ARG A 58 -6.73 -14.38 -0.18
C ARG A 58 -7.68 -14.41 -1.38
N ARG A 59 -7.54 -13.47 -2.32
CA ARG A 59 -8.34 -13.41 -3.55
C ARG A 59 -7.98 -14.54 -4.51
N GLU A 60 -6.71 -14.87 -4.67
CA GLU A 60 -6.23 -16.07 -5.40
C GLU A 60 -6.81 -17.35 -4.80
N GLN A 61 -6.80 -17.51 -3.48
CA GLN A 61 -7.38 -18.69 -2.83
C GLN A 61 -8.90 -18.79 -3.01
N ALA A 62 -9.61 -17.66 -3.04
CA ALA A 62 -11.03 -17.64 -3.38
C ALA A 62 -11.27 -18.01 -4.85
N THR A 63 -10.36 -17.58 -5.74
CA THR A 63 -10.36 -17.89 -7.18
C THR A 63 -10.20 -19.39 -7.44
N LEU A 64 -9.26 -20.04 -6.75
CA LEU A 64 -8.94 -21.45 -6.92
C LEU A 64 -10.06 -22.40 -6.44
N LYS A 65 -11.01 -21.93 -5.63
CA LYS A 65 -12.13 -22.74 -5.12
C LYS A 65 -13.28 -22.97 -6.11
N GLY A 66 -13.16 -22.46 -7.34
CA GLY A 66 -14.01 -22.81 -8.47
C GLY A 66 -15.20 -21.89 -8.67
N ASN A 67 -15.45 -21.51 -9.93
CA ASN A 67 -16.47 -20.59 -10.47
C ASN A 67 -16.09 -19.11 -10.56
N GLN A 68 -14.84 -18.79 -10.95
CA GLN A 68 -14.51 -17.42 -11.31
C GLN A 68 -15.02 -17.03 -12.70
N THR A 69 -15.62 -15.85 -12.76
CA THR A 69 -15.94 -15.18 -14.02
C THR A 69 -14.67 -14.59 -14.64
N PRO A 70 -14.59 -14.44 -15.99
CA PRO A 70 -13.47 -13.75 -16.64
C PRO A 70 -13.19 -12.35 -16.07
N LYS A 71 -14.24 -11.67 -15.57
CA LYS A 71 -14.13 -10.36 -14.92
C LYS A 71 -13.33 -10.42 -13.62
N GLU A 72 -13.51 -11.46 -12.81
CA GLU A 72 -12.80 -11.61 -11.54
C GLU A 72 -11.34 -12.00 -11.74
N THR A 73 -11.05 -12.85 -12.73
CA THR A 73 -9.68 -13.17 -13.15
C THR A 73 -8.96 -11.93 -13.67
N ALA A 74 -9.61 -11.12 -14.50
CA ALA A 74 -9.05 -9.86 -14.98
C ALA A 74 -8.81 -8.84 -13.84
N ALA A 75 -9.68 -8.82 -12.82
CA ALA A 75 -9.50 -7.95 -11.66
C ALA A 75 -8.31 -8.39 -10.79
N LEU A 76 -8.10 -9.70 -10.62
CA LEU A 76 -6.94 -10.25 -9.92
C LEU A 76 -5.64 -9.92 -10.67
N ALA A 77 -5.59 -10.16 -11.98
CA ALA A 77 -4.41 -9.84 -12.79
C ALA A 77 -4.05 -8.34 -12.74
N LYS A 78 -5.05 -7.45 -12.70
CA LYS A 78 -4.83 -6.01 -12.52
C LYS A 78 -4.20 -5.68 -11.16
N LEU A 79 -4.63 -6.37 -10.09
CA LEU A 79 -4.08 -6.19 -8.75
C LEU A 79 -2.64 -6.69 -8.65
N GLU A 80 -2.33 -7.84 -9.22
CA GLU A 80 -0.97 -8.38 -9.29
C GLU A 80 -0.03 -7.43 -10.05
N LEU A 81 -0.49 -6.89 -11.18
CA LEU A 81 0.27 -5.91 -11.96
C LEU A 81 0.50 -4.62 -11.16
N LYS A 82 -0.54 -4.11 -10.48
CA LYS A 82 -0.40 -2.93 -9.61
C LYS A 82 0.57 -3.20 -8.46
N ARG A 83 0.53 -4.37 -7.83
CA ARG A 83 1.48 -4.79 -6.78
C ARG A 83 2.92 -4.80 -7.29
N ALA A 84 3.15 -5.33 -8.49
CA ALA A 84 4.47 -5.36 -9.12
C ALA A 84 4.99 -3.94 -9.40
N GLN A 85 4.12 -3.06 -9.91
CA GLN A 85 4.45 -1.64 -10.12
C GLN A 85 4.82 -0.94 -8.81
N LEU A 86 4.01 -1.10 -7.76
CA LEU A 86 4.27 -0.49 -6.45
C LEU A 86 5.58 -1.00 -5.82
N SER A 87 5.88 -2.29 -5.96
CA SER A 87 7.17 -2.85 -5.52
C SER A 87 8.35 -2.19 -6.23
N LEU A 88 8.24 -1.97 -7.54
CA LEU A 88 9.27 -1.33 -8.34
C LEU A 88 9.42 0.16 -7.98
N GLU A 89 8.32 0.88 -7.80
CA GLU A 89 8.33 2.28 -7.37
C GLU A 89 8.97 2.43 -5.99
N PHE A 90 8.65 1.54 -5.06
CA PHE A 90 9.25 1.56 -3.73
C PHE A 90 10.74 1.22 -3.75
N ALA A 91 11.16 0.25 -4.56
CA ALA A 91 12.57 -0.06 -4.76
C ALA A 91 13.33 1.15 -5.33
N LYS A 92 12.77 1.81 -6.35
CA LYS A 92 13.32 3.05 -6.89
C LYS A 92 13.43 4.15 -5.84
N ALA A 93 12.38 4.37 -5.05
CA ALA A 93 12.38 5.35 -3.98
C ALA A 93 13.50 5.09 -2.94
N LYS A 94 13.76 3.82 -2.61
CA LYS A 94 14.84 3.44 -1.68
C LYS A 94 16.23 3.75 -2.27
N VAL A 95 16.41 3.47 -3.56
CA VAL A 95 17.66 3.81 -4.29
C VAL A 95 17.86 5.32 -4.32
N ASP A 96 16.83 6.09 -4.66
CA ASP A 96 16.89 7.56 -4.70
C ASP A 96 17.21 8.14 -3.32
N ALA A 97 16.55 7.65 -2.26
CA ALA A 97 16.81 8.06 -0.89
C ALA A 97 18.26 7.75 -0.45
N PHE A 98 18.77 6.58 -0.83
CA PHE A 98 20.16 6.22 -0.58
C PHE A 98 21.14 7.13 -1.33
N ALA A 99 20.93 7.34 -2.63
CA ALA A 99 21.79 8.20 -3.45
C ALA A 99 21.84 9.64 -2.91
N ASN A 100 20.69 10.20 -2.52
CA ASN A 100 20.61 11.53 -1.92
C ASN A 100 21.30 11.58 -0.55
N GLY A 101 21.16 10.53 0.26
CA GLY A 101 21.87 10.41 1.55
C GLY A 101 23.39 10.39 1.39
N VAL A 102 23.89 9.63 0.40
CA VAL A 102 25.31 9.57 0.03
C VAL A 102 25.78 10.95 -0.46
N GLN A 103 25.08 11.56 -1.41
CA GLN A 103 25.45 12.90 -1.91
C GLN A 103 25.52 13.94 -0.81
N LYS A 104 24.59 13.93 0.15
CA LYS A 104 24.63 14.85 1.30
C LYS A 104 25.83 14.56 2.22
N ALA A 105 26.14 13.28 2.47
CA ALA A 105 27.25 12.89 3.33
C ALA A 105 28.64 13.23 2.74
N PHE A 106 28.77 13.27 1.42
CA PHE A 106 30.05 13.51 0.73
C PHE A 106 30.15 14.86 0.02
N GLY A 107 29.03 15.54 -0.22
CA GLY A 107 28.94 16.86 -0.87
C GLY A 107 29.09 18.04 0.10
N ASP A 108 28.82 17.84 1.40
CA ASP A 108 29.05 18.84 2.46
C ASP A 108 30.52 18.87 2.95
N LYS A 109 31.49 18.51 2.10
CA LYS A 109 32.90 18.75 2.40
C LYS A 109 33.27 20.19 1.98
N PRO A 110 33.72 21.05 2.91
CA PRO A 110 34.28 22.37 2.56
C PRO A 110 35.56 22.25 1.73
#